data_AF-W6L1H3-F1
#
_entry.id   AF-W6L1H3-F1
#
_cell.length_a   1.000
_cell.length_b   1.000
_cell.length_c   1.000
_cell.angle_alpha   90.00
_cell.angle_beta   90.00
_cell.angle_gamma   90.00
#
_symmetry.space_group_name_H-M   'P 1'
#
loop_
_entity.id
_entity.type
_entity.pdbx_description
1 polymer ?
#
loop_
_entity_poly.entity_id
_entity_poly.type
_entity_poly.pdbx_seq_one_letter_code
_entity_poly.pdbx_strand_id
1 'polypeptide(L)'
;MCSSSPIIWPPRLLLTLQKHIETVENAENPAIPPMDNNLKTICIFFDNCHSALADRLAQKGFDYDLTDYCIHFLCEILEEACMQTFLLPRERRIITSMLRHKVRKTAVAPRSKVTTEQTSRKVPKMEVDAVETRGEGRLFTSLLSLEYLLRLFFTLPPVLEHYDKLGASVMPPYAKRPIWEFVNECLNLLNNIPDAFSPISSYIPLKK
;
A
#
# COMPACT_ATOMS: atom_id res chain seq x y z
N MET A 1 16.19 11.60 26.32
CA MET A 1 14.93 10.91 26.68
C MET A 1 14.69 9.85 25.61
N CYS A 2 14.65 8.56 25.97
CA CYS A 2 14.33 7.51 24.99
C CYS A 2 12.86 7.65 24.61
N SER A 3 12.60 8.14 23.40
CA SER A 3 11.25 8.16 22.85
C SER A 3 10.82 6.72 22.66
N SER A 4 9.89 6.23 23.47
CA SER A 4 9.11 5.04 23.13
C SER A 4 8.49 5.30 21.76
N SER A 5 8.69 4.38 20.80
CA SER A 5 8.07 4.49 19.47
C SER A 5 6.57 4.74 19.64
N PRO A 6 5.97 5.71 18.91
CA PRO A 6 4.53 5.94 18.97
C PRO A 6 3.71 4.74 18.43
N ILE A 7 4.38 3.82 17.74
CA ILE A 7 3.81 2.60 17.18
C ILE A 7 4.10 1.42 18.11
N ILE A 8 3.04 0.71 18.49
CA ILE A 8 3.09 -0.50 19.31
C ILE A 8 3.09 -1.71 18.37
N TRP A 9 4.25 -2.36 18.21
CA TRP A 9 4.41 -3.48 17.29
C TRP A 9 4.02 -4.82 17.93
N PRO A 10 3.03 -5.56 17.37
CA PRO A 10 2.85 -6.96 17.71
C PRO A 10 4.07 -7.78 17.28
N PRO A 11 4.66 -8.63 18.16
CA PRO A 11 5.89 -9.36 17.84
C PRO A 11 5.81 -10.21 16.56
N ARG A 12 4.65 -10.81 16.29
CA ARG A 12 4.39 -11.58 15.07
C ARG A 12 4.54 -10.72 13.82
N LEU A 13 3.97 -9.52 13.80
CA LEU A 13 4.03 -8.62 12.64
C LEU A 13 5.44 -8.10 12.43
N LEU A 14 6.17 -7.82 13.51
CA LEU A 14 7.56 -7.39 13.41
C LEU A 14 8.47 -8.48 12.83
N LEU A 15 8.28 -9.74 13.25
CA LEU A 15 8.97 -10.89 12.67
C LEU A 15 8.62 -11.10 11.18
N THR A 16 7.36 -10.91 10.81
CA THR A 16 6.93 -10.95 9.40
C THR A 16 7.64 -9.87 8.59
N LEU A 17 7.66 -8.63 9.09
CA LEU A 17 8.33 -7.51 8.43
C LEU A 17 9.83 -7.78 8.28
N GLN A 18 10.49 -8.25 9.34
CA GLN A 18 11.91 -8.58 9.29
C GLN A 18 12.21 -9.61 8.19
N LYS A 19 11.50 -10.74 8.18
CA LYS A 19 11.67 -11.78 7.15
C LYS A 19 11.40 -11.27 5.74
N HIS A 20 10.39 -10.41 5.59
CA HIS A 20 10.08 -9.77 4.32
C HIS A 20 11.26 -8.91 3.83
N ILE A 21 11.78 -8.02 4.67
CA ILE A 21 12.92 -7.15 4.33
C ILE A 21 14.15 -7.99 3.97
N GLU A 22 14.51 -8.98 4.81
CA GLU A 22 15.65 -9.89 4.57
C GLU A 22 15.53 -10.63 3.23
N THR A 23 14.32 -11.03 2.84
CA THR A 23 14.07 -11.75 1.59
C THR A 23 14.13 -10.83 0.37
N VAL A 24 13.58 -9.62 0.49
CA VAL A 24 13.55 -8.62 -0.59
C VAL A 24 14.95 -8.05 -0.86
N GLU A 25 15.71 -7.82 0.20
CA GLU A 25 17.07 -7.25 0.15
C GLU A 25 18.16 -8.31 -0.08
N ASN A 26 17.80 -9.59 -0.17
CA ASN A 26 18.76 -10.66 -0.39
C ASN A 26 19.59 -10.42 -1.66
N ALA A 27 20.92 -10.40 -1.52
CA ALA A 27 21.82 -10.08 -2.61
C ALA A 27 21.81 -11.15 -3.73
N GLU A 28 21.67 -12.42 -3.34
CA GLU A 28 21.80 -13.57 -4.23
C GLU A 28 20.45 -13.96 -4.84
N ASN A 29 19.44 -14.09 -3.97
CA ASN A 29 18.11 -14.63 -4.28
C ASN A 29 17.01 -13.69 -3.77
N PRO A 30 16.91 -12.45 -4.29
CA PRO A 30 15.85 -11.53 -3.88
C PRO A 30 14.48 -12.06 -4.33
N ALA A 31 13.47 -11.94 -3.47
CA ALA A 31 12.10 -12.36 -3.80
C ALA A 31 11.06 -11.45 -3.15
N ILE A 32 9.88 -11.34 -3.77
CA ILE A 32 8.74 -10.54 -3.27
C ILE A 32 7.52 -11.42 -3.00
N PRO A 33 6.60 -11.01 -2.11
CA PRO A 33 5.35 -11.72 -1.94
C PRO A 33 4.55 -11.80 -3.27
N PRO A 34 3.77 -12.86 -3.47
CA PRO A 34 2.91 -12.97 -4.64
C PRO A 34 1.83 -11.88 -4.63
N MET A 35 1.65 -11.21 -5.77
CA MET A 35 0.70 -10.10 -5.97
C MET A 35 -0.45 -10.46 -6.91
N ASP A 36 -0.70 -11.74 -7.12
CA ASP A 36 -1.81 -12.28 -7.93
C ASP A 36 -3.12 -12.40 -7.13
N ASN A 37 -3.03 -12.41 -5.79
CA ASN A 37 -4.17 -12.54 -4.92
C ASN A 37 -4.77 -11.17 -4.56
N ASN A 38 -5.80 -10.78 -5.32
CA ASN A 38 -6.53 -9.52 -5.09
C ASN A 38 -7.08 -9.40 -3.65
N LEU A 39 -7.33 -10.50 -2.93
CA LEU A 39 -7.91 -10.51 -1.59
C LEU A 39 -6.94 -10.08 -0.49
N LYS A 40 -5.63 -10.03 -0.75
CA LYS A 40 -4.59 -9.67 0.24
C LYS A 40 -3.90 -8.35 -0.08
N THR A 41 -4.58 -7.48 -0.81
CA THR A 41 -4.06 -6.16 -1.17
C THR A 41 -4.37 -5.13 -0.10
N ILE A 42 -3.57 -4.06 -0.05
CA ILE A 42 -3.74 -2.97 0.93
C ILE A 42 -5.12 -2.32 0.80
N CYS A 43 -5.57 -2.09 -0.44
CA CYS A 43 -6.90 -1.52 -0.70
C CYS A 43 -8.01 -2.40 -0.10
N ILE A 44 -7.98 -3.70 -0.40
CA ILE A 44 -9.00 -4.64 0.11
C ILE A 44 -8.96 -4.76 1.64
N PHE A 45 -7.78 -4.68 2.25
CA PHE A 45 -7.70 -4.63 3.71
C PHE A 45 -8.41 -3.41 4.28
N PHE A 46 -8.16 -2.21 3.74
CA PHE A 46 -8.86 -1.01 4.20
C PHE A 46 -10.35 -1.07 3.93
N ASP A 47 -10.79 -1.56 2.75
CA ASP A 47 -12.20 -1.71 2.43
C ASP A 47 -12.91 -2.67 3.39
N ASN A 48 -12.28 -3.80 3.71
CA ASN A 48 -12.85 -4.81 4.61
C ASN A 48 -12.82 -4.39 6.09
N CYS A 49 -11.82 -3.62 6.49
CA CYS A 49 -11.60 -3.22 7.89
C CYS A 49 -12.11 -1.82 8.22
N HIS A 50 -12.66 -1.09 7.24
CA HIS A 50 -13.06 0.31 7.38
C HIS A 50 -13.97 0.56 8.57
N SER A 51 -15.10 -0.16 8.65
CA SER A 51 -16.07 0.01 9.74
C SER A 51 -15.46 -0.31 11.10
N ALA A 52 -14.70 -1.40 11.20
CA ALA A 52 -14.02 -1.78 12.44
C ALA A 52 -12.98 -0.75 12.88
N LEU A 53 -12.23 -0.16 11.94
CA LEU A 53 -11.28 0.93 12.22
C LEU A 53 -12.02 2.18 12.72
N ALA A 54 -13.11 2.54 12.06
CA ALA A 54 -13.92 3.70 12.42
C ALA A 54 -14.53 3.55 13.82
N ASP A 55 -15.12 2.40 14.13
CA ASP A 55 -15.68 2.12 15.46
C ASP A 55 -14.62 2.18 16.57
N ARG A 56 -13.42 1.62 16.31
CA ARG A 56 -12.30 1.62 17.26
C ARG A 56 -11.74 3.02 17.50
N LEU A 57 -11.67 3.85 16.47
CA LEU A 57 -11.26 5.24 16.61
C LEU A 57 -12.32 6.09 17.30
N ALA A 58 -13.60 5.87 17.00
CA ALA A 58 -14.71 6.55 17.67
C ALA A 58 -14.72 6.27 19.18
N GLN A 59 -14.43 5.02 19.59
CA GLN A 59 -14.25 4.66 21.00
C GLN A 59 -13.10 5.41 21.70
N LYS A 60 -12.14 5.90 20.93
CA LYS A 60 -11.01 6.73 21.41
C LYS A 60 -11.30 8.23 21.36
N GLY A 61 -12.51 8.63 20.94
CA GLY A 61 -12.97 10.02 20.89
C GLY A 61 -12.63 10.75 19.59
N PHE A 62 -12.39 10.02 18.50
CA PHE A 62 -12.16 10.59 17.17
C PHE A 62 -13.42 10.59 16.31
N ASP A 63 -13.51 11.53 15.36
CA ASP A 63 -14.61 11.61 14.40
C ASP A 63 -14.55 10.45 13.39
N TYR A 64 -15.72 9.99 12.91
CA TYR A 64 -15.81 8.89 11.94
C TYR A 64 -15.04 9.19 10.65
N ASP A 65 -15.15 10.42 10.13
CA ASP A 65 -14.50 10.89 8.91
C ASP A 65 -12.96 10.86 9.00
N LEU A 66 -12.41 10.84 10.21
CA LEU A 66 -10.96 10.77 10.43
C LEU A 66 -10.37 9.45 9.93
N THR A 67 -11.16 8.38 9.93
CA THR A 67 -10.76 7.07 9.39
C THR A 67 -10.47 7.17 7.90
N ASP A 68 -11.38 7.81 7.15
CA ASP A 68 -11.18 8.05 5.72
C ASP A 68 -9.97 8.93 5.48
N TYR A 69 -9.83 10.01 6.26
CA TYR A 69 -8.65 10.88 6.18
C TYR A 69 -7.34 10.10 6.37
N CYS A 70 -7.25 9.26 7.40
CA CYS A 70 -6.05 8.46 7.66
C CYS A 70 -5.79 7.43 6.56
N ILE A 71 -6.81 6.76 6.04
CA ILE A 71 -6.68 5.83 4.90
C ILE A 71 -6.15 6.56 3.68
N HIS A 72 -6.77 7.70 3.33
CA HIS A 72 -6.36 8.52 2.19
C HIS A 72 -4.92 9.00 2.34
N PHE A 73 -4.57 9.58 3.49
CA PHE A 73 -3.23 10.05 3.79
C PHE A 73 -2.16 8.95 3.65
N LEU A 74 -2.41 7.77 4.24
CA LEU A 74 -1.45 6.66 4.16
C LEU A 74 -1.34 6.10 2.74
N CYS A 75 -2.44 6.03 2.00
CA CYS A 75 -2.42 5.63 0.61
C CYS A 75 -1.61 6.63 -0.23
N GLU A 76 -1.86 7.93 -0.09
CA GLU A 76 -1.14 8.97 -0.83
C GLU A 76 0.36 8.95 -0.54
N ILE A 77 0.76 8.83 0.73
CA ILE A 77 2.17 8.67 1.09
C ILE A 77 2.75 7.43 0.42
N LEU A 78 2.05 6.31 0.46
CA LEU A 78 2.56 5.06 -0.11
C LEU A 78 2.72 5.16 -1.62
N GLU A 79 1.73 5.72 -2.32
CA GLU A 79 1.75 5.89 -3.78
C GLU A 79 2.94 6.78 -4.20
N GLU A 80 3.12 7.93 -3.54
CA GLU A 80 4.26 8.81 -3.78
C GLU A 80 5.59 8.13 -3.43
N ALA A 81 5.68 7.49 -2.26
CA ALA A 81 6.90 6.83 -1.82
C ALA A 81 7.31 5.68 -2.75
N CYS A 82 6.34 4.91 -3.28
CA CYS A 82 6.56 3.85 -4.26
C CYS A 82 7.12 4.37 -5.59
N MET A 83 6.72 5.57 -6.01
CA MET A 83 7.27 6.24 -7.18
C MET A 83 8.72 6.71 -6.96
N GLN A 84 9.11 6.96 -5.71
CA GLN A 84 10.40 7.59 -5.36
C GLN A 84 11.49 6.62 -4.90
N THR A 85 11.52 6.18 -3.64
CA THR A 85 12.64 5.39 -3.06
C THR A 85 12.18 4.24 -2.18
N PHE A 86 10.88 4.11 -1.92
CA PHE A 86 10.34 3.07 -1.05
C PHE A 86 10.55 1.66 -1.61
N LEU A 87 10.38 1.50 -2.92
CA LEU A 87 10.64 0.25 -3.63
C LEU A 87 12.09 0.22 -4.13
N LEU A 88 12.79 -0.88 -3.88
CA LEU A 88 14.11 -1.11 -4.46
C LEU A 88 14.03 -1.10 -6.00
N PRO A 89 15.12 -0.77 -6.71
CA PRO A 89 15.11 -0.72 -8.18
C PRO A 89 14.65 -2.03 -8.86
N ARG A 90 14.90 -3.19 -8.23
CA ARG A 90 14.44 -4.50 -8.72
C ARG A 90 12.93 -4.69 -8.49
N GLU A 91 12.45 -4.35 -7.30
CA GLU A 91 11.02 -4.39 -6.95
C GLU A 91 10.21 -3.48 -7.89
N ARG A 92 10.63 -2.22 -8.02
CA ARG A 92 9.93 -1.22 -8.82
C ARG A 92 9.74 -1.66 -10.27
N ARG A 93 10.79 -2.21 -10.90
CA ARG A 93 10.71 -2.71 -12.28
C ARG A 93 9.60 -3.75 -12.43
N ILE A 94 9.53 -4.70 -11.51
CA ILE A 94 8.56 -5.81 -11.57
C ILE A 94 7.16 -5.33 -11.19
N ILE A 95 7.02 -4.56 -10.11
CA ILE A 95 5.73 -4.06 -9.61
C ILE A 95 5.10 -3.11 -10.62
N THR A 96 5.84 -2.15 -11.19
CA THR A 96 5.33 -1.27 -12.24
C THR A 96 4.92 -2.05 -13.49
N SER A 97 5.64 -3.12 -13.85
CA SER A 97 5.23 -4.01 -14.94
C SER A 97 3.90 -4.71 -14.63
N MET A 98 3.76 -5.27 -13.42
CA MET A 98 2.51 -5.90 -12.96
C MET A 98 1.33 -4.91 -12.96
N LEU A 99 1.53 -3.67 -12.52
CA LEU A 99 0.52 -2.61 -12.59
C LEU A 99 0.07 -2.35 -14.02
N ARG A 100 1.00 -2.18 -14.96
CA ARG A 100 0.66 -2.00 -16.39
C ARG A 100 -0.14 -3.18 -16.94
N HIS A 101 0.20 -4.41 -16.56
CA HIS A 101 -0.56 -5.60 -16.95
C HIS A 101 -1.96 -5.63 -16.34
N LYS A 102 -2.11 -5.24 -15.07
CA LYS A 102 -3.41 -5.15 -14.37
C LYS A 102 -4.32 -4.12 -15.06
N VAL A 103 -3.81 -2.93 -15.35
CA VAL A 103 -4.56 -1.85 -16.05
C VAL A 103 -4.98 -2.28 -17.46
N ARG A 104 -4.10 -2.96 -18.20
CA ARG A 104 -4.46 -3.50 -19.53
C ARG A 104 -5.54 -4.57 -19.46
N LYS A 105 -5.51 -5.46 -18.46
CA LYS A 105 -6.55 -6.48 -18.28
C LYS A 105 -7.90 -5.87 -17.93
N THR A 106 -7.94 -4.84 -17.08
CA THR A 106 -9.18 -4.15 -16.73
C THR A 106 -9.73 -3.31 -17.89
N ALA A 107 -8.87 -2.68 -18.69
CA ALA A 107 -9.29 -1.94 -19.89
C ALA A 107 -9.83 -2.85 -21.02
N VAL A 108 -9.39 -4.11 -21.08
CA VAL A 108 -9.78 -5.09 -22.12
C VAL A 108 -10.91 -6.02 -21.65
N ALA A 109 -11.39 -5.89 -20.41
CA ALA A 109 -12.58 -6.61 -19.96
C ALA A 109 -13.77 -6.24 -20.87
N PRO A 110 -14.44 -7.22 -21.51
CA PRO A 110 -15.47 -6.93 -22.48
C PRO A 110 -16.65 -6.31 -21.76
N ARG A 111 -16.94 -5.03 -22.05
CA ARG A 111 -18.29 -4.50 -21.87
C ARG A 111 -19.24 -5.49 -22.55
N SER A 112 -20.13 -6.06 -21.74
CA SER A 112 -21.12 -7.04 -22.17
C SER A 112 -21.76 -6.61 -23.50
N LYS A 113 -21.80 -7.56 -24.44
CA LYS A 113 -22.30 -7.40 -25.80
C LYS A 113 -23.74 -6.88 -25.78
N VAL A 114 -23.93 -5.62 -26.14
CA VAL A 114 -25.13 -5.20 -26.87
C VAL A 114 -24.70 -5.15 -28.34
N THR A 115 -25.35 -5.97 -29.14
CA THR A 115 -25.22 -6.11 -30.59
C THR A 115 -25.25 -4.76 -31.30
N THR A 116 -24.38 -4.56 -32.32
CA THR A 116 -24.73 -4.51 -33.75
C THR A 116 -23.60 -3.83 -34.54
N GLU A 117 -23.04 -4.59 -35.50
CA GLU A 117 -22.44 -4.23 -36.80
C GLU A 117 -21.29 -3.22 -36.98
N GLN A 118 -20.25 -3.75 -37.65
CA GLN A 118 -19.42 -3.17 -38.72
C GLN A 118 -18.90 -1.73 -38.58
N THR A 119 -17.57 -1.56 -38.62
CA THR A 119 -16.85 -1.22 -39.87
C THR A 119 -15.35 -1.04 -39.57
N SER A 120 -14.52 -1.60 -40.43
CA SER A 120 -13.06 -1.46 -40.47
C SER A 120 -12.57 0.00 -40.51
N ARG A 121 -11.62 0.37 -39.64
CA ARG A 121 -10.67 1.46 -39.91
C ARG A 121 -9.38 1.33 -39.11
N LYS A 122 -8.27 1.15 -39.82
CA LYS A 122 -6.89 1.33 -39.34
C LYS A 122 -6.72 2.75 -38.80
N VAL A 123 -6.21 2.90 -37.57
CA VAL A 123 -5.72 4.16 -36.99
C VAL A 123 -4.47 3.82 -36.15
N PRO A 124 -3.42 4.69 -36.12
CA PRO A 124 -2.01 4.30 -36.03
C PRO A 124 -1.51 4.02 -34.62
N LYS A 125 -0.29 3.46 -34.55
CA LYS A 125 0.58 3.43 -33.36
C LYS A 125 0.65 4.84 -32.76
N MET A 126 -0.10 5.08 -31.70
CA MET A 126 0.08 6.23 -30.82
C MET A 126 0.96 5.79 -29.66
N GLU A 127 2.04 6.54 -29.46
CA GLU A 127 2.95 6.43 -28.33
C GLU A 127 2.16 6.37 -27.02
N VAL A 128 2.58 5.47 -26.14
CA VAL A 128 2.04 5.35 -24.79
C VAL A 128 2.66 6.49 -23.98
N ASP A 129 2.27 7.72 -24.31
CA ASP A 129 2.40 8.82 -23.36
C ASP A 129 1.44 8.57 -22.22
N ALA A 130 1.92 8.89 -21.03
CA ALA A 130 1.25 8.72 -19.75
C ALA A 130 -0.21 9.15 -19.87
N VAL A 131 -1.12 8.18 -19.84
CA VAL A 131 -2.52 8.44 -19.58
C VAL A 131 -2.59 8.87 -18.12
N GLU A 132 -2.45 10.17 -17.90
CA GLU A 132 -2.94 10.89 -16.72
C GLU A 132 -4.47 10.80 -16.75
N THR A 133 -5.00 9.64 -16.38
CA THR A 133 -6.41 9.50 -16.09
C THR A 133 -6.64 10.08 -14.70
N ARG A 134 -7.17 11.32 -14.65
CA ARG A 134 -7.60 12.07 -13.46
C ARG A 134 -8.80 11.42 -12.74
N GLY A 135 -8.66 10.15 -12.39
CA GLY A 135 -9.50 9.37 -11.48
C GLY A 135 -8.74 8.22 -10.80
N GLU A 136 -7.41 8.16 -10.97
CA GLU A 136 -6.53 7.03 -10.66
C GLU A 136 -5.47 7.42 -9.61
N GLY A 137 -5.80 7.35 -8.33
CA GLY A 137 -4.87 7.68 -7.23
C GLY A 137 -4.39 6.50 -6.38
N ARG A 138 -4.83 5.27 -6.69
CA ARG A 138 -4.60 4.07 -5.85
C ARG A 138 -4.02 2.89 -6.63
N LEU A 139 -3.01 3.14 -7.48
CA LEU A 139 -2.48 2.10 -8.35
C LEU A 139 -1.69 1.08 -7.54
N PHE A 140 -0.71 1.53 -6.75
CA PHE A 140 0.13 0.66 -5.95
C PHE A 140 -0.65 -0.03 -4.83
N THR A 141 -1.45 0.71 -4.07
CA THR A 141 -2.28 0.17 -2.96
C THR A 141 -3.26 -0.91 -3.41
N SER A 142 -3.71 -0.87 -4.66
CA SER A 142 -4.56 -1.91 -5.23
C SER A 142 -3.81 -3.21 -5.60
N LEU A 143 -2.47 -3.17 -5.68
CA LEU A 143 -1.64 -4.30 -6.10
C LEU A 143 -0.76 -4.83 -4.95
N LEU A 144 -0.16 -3.94 -4.18
CA LEU A 144 0.77 -4.28 -3.12
C LEU A 144 0.09 -5.12 -2.05
N SER A 145 0.83 -6.12 -1.58
CA SER A 145 0.43 -6.98 -0.47
C SER A 145 0.63 -6.27 0.88
N LEU A 146 0.06 -6.84 1.94
CA LEU A 146 0.08 -6.26 3.29
C LEU A 146 1.48 -6.14 3.90
N GLU A 147 2.47 -6.89 3.42
CA GLU A 147 3.87 -6.73 3.85
C GLU A 147 4.41 -5.32 3.55
N TYR A 148 3.98 -4.71 2.44
CA TYR A 148 4.36 -3.33 2.11
C TYR A 148 3.68 -2.30 3.01
N LEU A 149 2.49 -2.61 3.54
CA LEU A 149 1.84 -1.78 4.55
C LEU A 149 2.62 -1.82 5.87
N LEU A 150 3.12 -3.00 6.28
CA LEU A 150 4.01 -3.10 7.45
C LEU A 150 5.30 -2.30 7.22
N ARG A 151 5.89 -2.38 6.02
CA ARG A 151 7.09 -1.60 5.67
C ARG A 151 6.80 -0.10 5.74
N LEU A 152 5.64 0.35 5.27
CA LEU A 152 5.22 1.75 5.39
C LEU A 152 5.15 2.17 6.87
N PHE A 153 4.42 1.42 7.70
CA PHE A 153 4.27 1.73 9.13
C PHE A 153 5.61 1.80 9.85
N PHE A 154 6.56 0.94 9.49
CA PHE A 154 7.92 0.97 10.05
C PHE A 154 8.70 2.23 9.62
N THR A 155 8.52 2.69 8.39
CA THR A 155 9.17 3.90 7.87
C THR A 155 8.44 5.20 8.22
N LEU A 156 7.20 5.15 8.70
CA LEU A 156 6.38 6.33 8.93
C LEU A 156 6.90 7.27 10.04
N PRO A 157 7.42 6.80 11.19
CA PRO A 157 7.99 7.67 12.21
C PRO A 157 9.08 8.61 11.69
N PRO A 158 10.16 8.14 11.03
CA PRO A 158 11.18 9.05 10.50
C PRO A 158 10.65 9.99 9.41
N VAL A 159 9.63 9.58 8.64
CA VAL A 159 8.97 10.47 7.66
C VAL A 159 8.28 11.64 8.37
N LEU A 160 7.44 11.38 9.38
CA LEU A 160 6.75 12.46 10.10
C LEU A 160 7.72 13.33 10.92
N GLU A 161 8.78 12.75 11.48
CA GLU A 161 9.85 13.51 12.13
C GLU A 161 10.61 14.41 11.14
N HIS A 162 10.77 13.98 9.89
CA HIS A 162 11.38 14.80 8.85
C HIS A 162 10.50 16.01 8.50
N TYR A 163 9.18 15.82 8.42
CA TYR A 163 8.22 16.92 8.24
C TYR A 163 8.30 17.96 9.37
N ASP A 164 8.38 17.51 10.63
CA ASP A 164 8.54 18.42 11.79
C ASP A 164 9.81 19.29 11.65
N LYS A 165 10.89 18.72 11.09
CA LYS A 165 12.16 19.43 10.87
C LYS A 165 12.10 20.41 9.70
N LEU A 166 11.48 20.03 8.58
CA LEU A 166 11.36 20.87 7.39
C LEU A 166 10.41 22.06 7.62
N GLY A 167 9.33 21.85 8.37
CA GLY A 167 8.33 22.90 8.64
C GLY A 167 8.77 23.95 9.67
N ALA A 168 9.97 23.82 10.24
CA ALA A 168 10.45 24.61 11.39
C ALA A 168 9.44 24.68 12.55
N SER A 169 8.52 23.72 12.60
CA SER A 169 7.39 23.67 13.51
C SER A 169 6.97 22.22 13.70
N VAL A 170 6.73 21.85 14.95
CA VAL A 170 6.26 20.51 15.30
C VAL A 170 4.82 20.37 14.84
N MET A 171 4.51 19.31 14.11
CA MET A 171 3.15 18.97 13.72
C MET A 171 2.28 18.92 14.98
N PRO A 172 1.16 19.67 15.00
CA PRO A 172 0.38 19.78 16.21
C PRO A 172 -0.22 18.42 16.61
N PRO A 173 -0.40 18.17 17.93
CA PRO A 173 -0.88 16.87 18.41
C PRO A 173 -2.20 16.42 17.80
N TYR A 174 -3.09 17.37 17.47
CA TYR A 174 -4.38 17.04 16.84
C TYR A 174 -4.24 16.43 15.44
N ALA A 175 -3.13 16.67 14.73
CA ALA A 175 -2.87 16.11 13.41
C ALA A 175 -2.06 14.81 13.51
N LYS A 176 -1.07 14.76 14.41
CA LYS A 176 -0.14 13.62 14.55
C LYS A 176 -0.73 12.44 15.32
N ARG A 177 -1.50 12.71 16.39
CA ARG A 177 -2.09 11.66 17.25
C ARG A 177 -3.06 10.75 16.49
N PRO A 178 -4.00 11.25 15.67
CA PRO A 178 -4.87 10.38 14.87
C PRO A 178 -4.14 9.35 14.03
N ILE A 179 -3.04 9.77 13.38
CA ILE A 179 -2.25 8.88 12.51
C ILE A 179 -1.68 7.72 13.32
N TRP A 180 -1.11 8.00 14.50
CA TRP A 180 -0.55 6.94 15.35
C TRP A 180 -1.62 5.99 15.89
N GLU A 181 -2.75 6.52 16.34
CA GLU A 181 -3.86 5.69 16.82
C GLU A 181 -4.41 4.82 15.69
N PHE A 182 -4.59 5.38 14.49
CA PHE A 182 -5.03 4.64 13.30
C PHE A 182 -4.05 3.53 12.92
N VAL A 183 -2.73 3.81 12.91
CA VAL A 183 -1.70 2.80 12.61
C VAL A 183 -1.71 1.68 13.65
N ASN A 184 -1.82 2.02 14.93
CA ASN A 184 -1.91 1.03 16.00
C ASN A 184 -3.17 0.15 15.87
N GLU A 185 -4.32 0.71 15.48
CA GLU A 185 -5.52 -0.09 15.20
C GLU A 185 -5.37 -0.97 13.95
N CYS A 186 -4.69 -0.49 12.91
CA CYS A 186 -4.37 -1.32 11.75
C CYS A 186 -3.51 -2.53 12.14
N LEU A 187 -2.46 -2.31 12.96
CA LEU A 187 -1.60 -3.39 13.45
C LEU A 187 -2.38 -4.37 14.34
N ASN A 188 -3.28 -3.87 15.19
CA ASN A 188 -4.15 -4.72 16.00
C ASN A 188 -5.06 -5.59 15.13
N LEU A 189 -5.68 -5.03 14.09
CA LEU A 189 -6.53 -5.80 13.18
C LEU A 189 -5.71 -6.81 12.37
N LEU A 190 -4.59 -6.40 11.78
CA LEU A 190 -3.69 -7.28 11.01
C LEU A 190 -3.18 -8.45 11.84
N ASN A 191 -2.87 -8.23 13.11
CA ASN A 191 -2.39 -9.29 14.00
C ASN A 191 -3.46 -10.38 14.23
N ASN A 192 -4.73 -10.03 14.13
CA ASN A 192 -5.87 -10.92 14.35
C ASN A 192 -6.39 -11.61 13.07
N ILE A 193 -5.89 -11.26 11.89
CA ILE A 193 -6.26 -11.92 10.63
C ILE A 193 -5.37 -13.16 10.43
N PRO A 194 -5.91 -14.39 10.49
CA PRO A 194 -5.17 -15.59 10.12
C PRO A 194 -4.79 -15.48 8.63
N ASP A 195 -3.56 -15.86 8.29
CA ASP A 195 -3.08 -15.88 6.89
C ASP A 195 -3.10 -14.53 6.14
N ALA A 196 -3.06 -13.40 6.86
CA ALA A 196 -2.95 -12.08 6.25
C ALA A 196 -1.72 -11.93 5.33
N PHE A 197 -0.65 -12.66 5.65
CA PHE A 197 0.64 -12.58 4.95
C PHE A 197 0.95 -13.88 4.22
N SER A 198 1.71 -13.78 3.14
CA SER A 198 2.15 -14.96 2.40
C SER A 198 3.38 -15.57 3.07
N PRO A 199 3.49 -16.91 3.15
CA PRO A 199 4.70 -17.53 3.67
C PRO A 199 5.89 -17.21 2.76
N ILE A 200 7.10 -17.05 3.33
CA ILE A 200 8.31 -16.74 2.54
C ILE A 200 8.56 -17.77 1.43
N SER A 201 8.18 -19.04 1.66
CA SER A 201 8.31 -20.11 0.66
C SER A 201 7.46 -19.89 -0.59
N SER A 202 6.45 -19.03 -0.57
CA SER A 202 5.63 -18.69 -1.74
C SER A 202 6.07 -17.39 -2.42
N TYR A 203 7.17 -16.77 -1.98
CA TYR A 203 7.66 -15.54 -2.60
C TYR A 203 8.18 -15.82 -4.01
N ILE A 204 7.94 -14.86 -4.90
CA ILE A 204 8.30 -14.93 -6.30
C ILE A 204 9.71 -14.32 -6.46
N PRO A 205 10.69 -15.07 -7.00
CA PRO A 205 12.04 -14.55 -7.22
C PRO A 205 12.05 -13.34 -8.16
N LEU A 206 12.76 -12.28 -7.76
CA LEU A 206 13.07 -11.15 -8.62
C LEU A 206 14.23 -11.57 -9.54
N LYS A 207 13.92 -11.96 -10.78
CA LYS A 207 14.95 -12.30 -11.78
C LYS A 207 15.90 -11.11 -11.98
N LYS A 208 17.20 -11.40 -12.12
CA LYS A 208 18.26 -10.39 -12.34
C LYS A 208 18.03 -9.61 -13.63
#